data_AF-A0A501W146-F1
#
_entry.id   AF-A0A501W146-F1
#
_cell.length_a   1.000
_cell.length_b   1.000
_cell.length_c   1.000
_cell.angle_alpha   90.00
_cell.angle_beta   90.00
_cell.angle_gamma   90.00
#
_symmetry.space_group_name_H-M   'P 1'
#
loop_
_entity.id
_entity.type
_entity.pdbx_description
1 polymer ?
#
loop_
_entity_poly.entity_id
_entity_poly.type
_entity_poly.pdbx_seq_one_letter_code
_entity_poly.pdbx_strand_id
1 'polypeptide(L)'
;MIQTLLSHQWKSELRSSVFKKSVALNIILGLLILYFGSIFLFLGFFLHKILLNLFPGQDVLATFNSGLVYYFLIDLFFRFLLQDLPVLAVQPYLHLPIKKNKLVHYLLVKSIPSFFNLLPFLLIVPFMVSAVVPAIGQGAATAWLLSLIAMTLLNNYLLLYFKRQISTKPLYTLSFGVAIVLLMLLDYFGLVQLQLVSKAIFGAMAAQPALVAVPMLLMVAAYLLNYQFLKSHTYPEELKVRKASEATGANIAFLNRFGEIGKLIELELKLIWRHKRTKSILAISVFFLFYGLLFYKNDRYLEGFGYLIFVGIMLSGMPMFNYGQFLPGWQSAHFDGLLTLRISPYQFYRAKYWMMVPVMVLAYILTLPYGFFGYKIILINTATLLFNIGVNIYVIFFFSVYNKERLDLSKSATFNWQGVGASKFVMILPTMVLPILIYLPFGLLGVPYMGVAAIGGLGLLGIIFQKQLLQWSASRFSENKYKLATGYRHSS
;
A
#
# COMPACT_ATOMS: atom_id res chain seq x y z
N MET A 1 -20.98 -22.34 14.74
CA MET A 1 -19.99 -21.49 15.46
C MET A 1 -19.01 -20.77 14.55
N ILE A 2 -18.29 -21.42 13.61
CA ILE A 2 -17.40 -20.68 12.67
C ILE A 2 -18.21 -19.66 11.85
N GLN A 3 -19.38 -20.07 11.34
CA GLN A 3 -20.34 -19.17 10.68
C GLN A 3 -20.75 -17.98 11.58
N THR A 4 -20.94 -18.20 12.87
CA THR A 4 -21.25 -17.15 13.85
C THR A 4 -20.09 -16.16 14.00
N LEU A 5 -18.85 -16.64 14.05
CA LEU A 5 -17.66 -15.78 14.12
C LEU A 5 -17.44 -15.00 12.81
N LEU A 6 -17.76 -15.61 11.65
CA LEU A 6 -17.76 -14.91 10.36
C LEU A 6 -18.87 -13.85 10.30
N SER A 7 -20.06 -14.12 10.85
CA SER A 7 -21.15 -13.14 10.89
C SER A 7 -20.84 -11.98 11.82
N HIS A 8 -20.18 -12.21 12.95
CA HIS A 8 -19.69 -11.15 13.82
C HIS A 8 -18.69 -10.23 13.10
N GLN A 9 -17.79 -10.81 12.30
CA GLN A 9 -16.85 -10.04 11.48
C GLN A 9 -17.58 -9.17 10.45
N TRP A 10 -18.51 -9.76 9.70
CA TRP A 10 -19.31 -9.04 8.71
C TRP A 10 -20.09 -7.88 9.36
N LYS A 11 -20.72 -8.13 10.51
CA LYS A 11 -21.39 -7.09 11.30
C LYS A 11 -20.42 -6.01 11.78
N SER A 12 -19.20 -6.36 12.17
CA SER A 12 -18.17 -5.40 12.58
C SER A 12 -17.73 -4.50 11.42
N GLU A 13 -17.54 -5.06 10.23
CA GLU A 13 -17.17 -4.31 9.01
C GLU A 13 -18.31 -3.38 8.58
N LEU A 14 -19.55 -3.86 8.54
CA LEU A 14 -20.75 -3.05 8.22
C LEU A 14 -21.02 -1.94 9.25
N ARG A 15 -20.68 -2.18 10.53
CA ARG A 15 -20.85 -1.19 11.61
C ARG A 15 -19.68 -0.24 11.75
N SER A 16 -18.57 -0.48 11.04
CA SER A 16 -17.40 0.39 11.10
C SER A 16 -17.77 1.82 10.64
N SER A 17 -17.19 2.82 11.32
CA SER A 17 -17.46 4.23 11.01
C SER A 17 -17.09 4.60 9.59
N VAL A 18 -16.11 3.91 8.99
CA VAL A 18 -15.66 4.12 7.60
C VAL A 18 -16.79 3.79 6.63
N PHE A 19 -17.41 2.61 6.75
CA PHE A 19 -18.49 2.18 5.86
C PHE A 19 -19.75 3.04 6.01
N LYS A 20 -20.06 3.52 7.23
CA LYS A 20 -21.27 4.33 7.48
C LYS A 20 -21.12 5.82 7.19
N LYS A 21 -19.94 6.42 7.40
CA LYS A 21 -19.77 7.88 7.31
C LYS A 21 -19.40 8.38 5.92
N SER A 22 -18.98 7.51 5.00
CA SER A 22 -18.40 7.92 3.72
C SER A 22 -19.10 7.31 2.52
N VAL A 23 -20.39 7.63 2.30
CA VAL A 23 -21.17 7.17 1.13
C VAL A 23 -20.43 7.45 -0.18
N ALA A 24 -19.84 8.64 -0.33
CA ALA A 24 -19.04 8.98 -1.51
C ALA A 24 -17.80 8.08 -1.69
N LEU A 25 -17.10 7.73 -0.60
CA LEU A 25 -15.97 6.82 -0.65
C LEU A 25 -16.42 5.40 -1.03
N ASN A 26 -17.54 4.93 -0.49
CA ASN A 26 -18.10 3.62 -0.84
C ASN A 26 -18.51 3.56 -2.31
N ILE A 27 -19.08 4.64 -2.86
CA ILE A 27 -19.41 4.75 -4.29
C ILE A 27 -18.14 4.67 -5.12
N ILE A 28 -17.11 5.47 -4.78
CA ILE A 28 -15.82 5.45 -5.49
C ILE A 28 -15.18 4.06 -5.42
N LEU A 29 -15.16 3.43 -4.24
CA LEU A 29 -14.60 2.10 -4.05
C LEU A 29 -15.39 1.04 -4.84
N GLY A 30 -16.72 1.12 -4.85
CA GLY A 30 -17.59 0.26 -5.65
C GLY A 30 -17.33 0.41 -7.14
N LEU A 31 -17.20 1.65 -7.63
CA LEU A 31 -16.84 1.95 -9.02
C LEU A 31 -15.45 1.43 -9.38
N LEU A 32 -14.45 1.58 -8.50
CA LEU A 32 -13.11 1.06 -8.73
C LEU A 32 -13.11 -0.49 -8.77
N ILE A 33 -13.83 -1.14 -7.86
CA ILE A 33 -13.98 -2.60 -7.85
C ILE A 33 -14.65 -3.07 -9.15
N LEU A 34 -15.71 -2.39 -9.58
CA LEU A 34 -16.40 -2.71 -10.83
C LEU A 34 -15.49 -2.48 -12.04
N TYR A 35 -14.82 -1.33 -12.11
CA TYR A 35 -13.90 -0.98 -13.19
C TYR A 35 -12.76 -1.99 -13.34
N PHE A 36 -12.00 -2.24 -12.27
CA PHE A 36 -10.91 -3.22 -12.31
C PHE A 36 -11.45 -4.64 -12.50
N GLY A 37 -12.55 -5.01 -11.83
CA GLY A 37 -13.19 -6.31 -11.99
C GLY A 37 -13.59 -6.57 -13.44
N SER A 38 -14.20 -5.59 -14.10
CA SER A 38 -14.52 -5.63 -15.53
C SER A 38 -13.26 -5.79 -16.38
N ILE A 39 -12.18 -5.04 -16.12
CA ILE A 39 -10.92 -5.20 -16.86
C ILE A 39 -10.39 -6.63 -16.75
N PHE A 40 -10.36 -7.22 -15.55
CA PHE A 40 -9.90 -8.60 -15.36
C PHE A 40 -10.79 -9.62 -16.06
N LEU A 41 -12.12 -9.43 -16.03
CA LEU A 41 -13.08 -10.27 -16.74
C LEU A 41 -12.90 -10.18 -18.26
N PHE A 42 -12.81 -8.96 -18.81
CA PHE A 42 -12.53 -8.73 -20.23
C PHE A 42 -11.19 -9.37 -20.61
N LEU A 43 -10.14 -9.11 -19.84
CA LEU A 43 -8.84 -9.73 -20.08
C LEU A 43 -8.96 -11.26 -20.10
N GLY A 44 -9.65 -11.87 -19.13
CA GLY A 44 -9.86 -13.31 -19.08
C GLY A 44 -10.55 -13.88 -20.34
N PHE A 45 -11.62 -13.24 -20.83
CA PHE A 45 -12.31 -13.69 -22.06
C PHE A 45 -11.46 -13.52 -23.32
N PHE A 46 -10.68 -12.44 -23.41
CA PHE A 46 -9.91 -12.11 -24.62
C PHE A 46 -8.46 -12.61 -24.59
N LEU A 47 -8.01 -13.19 -23.47
CA LEU A 47 -6.62 -13.61 -23.29
C LEU A 47 -6.16 -14.59 -24.36
N HIS A 48 -7.04 -15.49 -24.83
CA HIS A 48 -6.70 -16.43 -25.91
C HIS A 48 -6.31 -15.71 -27.20
N LYS A 49 -7.02 -14.64 -27.59
CA LYS A 49 -6.70 -13.84 -28.78
C LYS A 49 -5.39 -13.08 -28.60
N ILE A 50 -5.18 -12.52 -27.40
CA ILE A 50 -3.94 -11.82 -27.06
C ILE A 50 -2.75 -12.78 -27.17
N LEU A 51 -2.87 -14.00 -26.62
CA LEU A 51 -1.82 -15.01 -26.70
C LEU A 51 -1.54 -15.47 -28.13
N LEU A 52 -2.58 -15.67 -28.95
CA LEU A 52 -2.41 -16.02 -30.37
C LEU A 52 -1.69 -14.92 -31.18
N ASN A 53 -1.97 -13.65 -30.87
CA ASN A 53 -1.31 -12.52 -31.54
C ASN A 53 0.16 -12.35 -31.11
N LEU A 54 0.46 -12.59 -29.82
CA LEU A 54 1.81 -12.45 -29.28
C LEU A 54 2.70 -13.65 -29.60
N PHE A 55 2.13 -14.85 -29.66
CA PHE A 55 2.84 -16.10 -29.93
C PHE A 55 2.15 -16.86 -31.08
N PRO A 56 2.27 -16.36 -32.33
CA PRO A 56 1.62 -16.99 -33.48
C PRO A 56 2.05 -18.46 -33.63
N GLY A 57 1.08 -19.35 -33.86
CA GLY A 57 1.33 -20.78 -34.09
C GLY A 57 1.62 -21.61 -32.84
N GLN A 58 1.60 -21.03 -31.64
CA GLN A 58 1.71 -21.78 -30.39
C GLN A 58 0.33 -22.17 -29.82
N ASP A 59 0.28 -23.31 -29.12
CA ASP A 59 -0.92 -23.73 -28.40
C ASP A 59 -1.23 -22.77 -27.24
N VAL A 60 -2.47 -22.28 -27.20
CA VAL A 60 -2.91 -21.23 -26.27
C VAL A 60 -2.83 -21.71 -24.82
N LEU A 61 -3.27 -22.95 -24.56
CA LEU A 61 -3.27 -23.53 -23.22
C LEU A 61 -1.84 -23.76 -22.72
N ALA A 62 -0.98 -24.32 -23.56
CA ALA A 62 0.44 -24.51 -23.27
C ALA A 62 1.15 -23.19 -22.97
N THR A 63 0.88 -22.15 -23.75
CA THR A 63 1.46 -20.81 -23.56
C THR A 63 1.01 -20.20 -22.24
N PHE A 64 -0.28 -20.28 -21.92
CA PHE A 64 -0.81 -19.83 -20.63
C PHE A 64 -0.18 -20.61 -19.46
N ASN A 65 -0.14 -21.94 -19.56
CA ASN A 65 0.45 -22.81 -18.54
C ASN A 65 1.94 -22.51 -18.31
N SER A 66 2.66 -22.04 -19.32
CA SER A 66 4.07 -21.66 -19.21
C SER A 66 4.31 -20.42 -18.32
N GLY A 67 3.30 -19.56 -18.15
CA GLY A 67 3.37 -18.35 -17.32
C GLY A 67 2.95 -18.55 -15.86
N LEU A 68 2.33 -19.68 -15.50
CA LEU A 68 1.69 -19.86 -14.20
C LEU A 68 2.65 -19.90 -13.00
N VAL A 69 3.83 -20.52 -13.13
CA VAL A 69 4.84 -20.50 -12.04
C VAL A 69 5.31 -19.08 -11.78
N TYR A 70 5.59 -18.29 -12.84
CA TYR A 70 5.94 -16.88 -12.67
C TYR A 70 4.83 -16.12 -11.96
N TYR A 71 3.58 -16.34 -12.38
CA TYR A 71 2.42 -15.75 -11.74
C TYR A 71 2.38 -16.08 -10.23
N PHE A 72 2.51 -17.35 -9.84
CA PHE A 72 2.45 -17.74 -8.43
C PHE A 72 3.64 -17.23 -7.60
N LEU A 73 4.85 -17.14 -8.18
CA LEU A 73 6.01 -16.57 -7.48
C LEU A 73 5.86 -15.05 -7.28
N ILE A 74 5.42 -14.35 -8.32
CA ILE A 74 5.13 -12.90 -8.28
C ILE A 74 3.99 -12.61 -7.30
N ASP A 75 2.91 -13.39 -7.38
CA ASP A 75 1.76 -13.32 -6.49
C ASP A 75 2.20 -13.51 -5.02
N LEU A 76 3.02 -14.52 -4.73
CA LEU A 76 3.54 -14.75 -3.39
C LEU A 76 4.40 -13.58 -2.88
N PHE A 77 5.27 -13.03 -3.73
CA PHE A 77 6.10 -11.87 -3.40
C PHE A 77 5.24 -10.62 -3.11
N PHE A 78 4.31 -10.27 -3.99
CA PHE A 78 3.44 -9.11 -3.80
C PHE A 78 2.49 -9.28 -2.61
N ARG A 79 1.92 -10.48 -2.39
CA ARG A 79 1.17 -10.77 -1.18
C ARG A 79 2.03 -10.61 0.06
N PHE A 80 3.30 -10.99 0.01
CA PHE A 80 4.22 -10.80 1.12
C PHE A 80 4.43 -9.32 1.46
N LEU A 81 4.42 -8.44 0.48
CA LEU A 81 4.48 -6.99 0.73
C LEU A 81 3.13 -6.42 1.19
N LEU A 82 2.03 -6.86 0.57
CA LEU A 82 0.76 -6.13 0.62
C LEU A 82 -0.32 -6.73 1.54
N GLN A 83 -0.38 -8.05 1.71
CA GLN A 83 -1.49 -8.72 2.40
C GLN A 83 -1.29 -8.80 3.93
N ASP A 84 -2.17 -8.22 4.74
CA ASP A 84 -2.05 -8.27 6.19
C ASP A 84 -2.46 -9.62 6.82
N LEU A 85 -1.87 -9.93 7.98
CA LEU A 85 -2.26 -11.09 8.79
C LEU A 85 -3.60 -10.84 9.52
N PRO A 86 -4.51 -11.82 9.60
CA PRO A 86 -5.84 -11.65 10.22
C PRO A 86 -5.84 -11.62 11.78
N VAL A 87 -4.69 -11.44 12.43
CA VAL A 87 -4.43 -11.71 13.87
C VAL A 87 -5.35 -10.93 14.82
N LEU A 88 -5.74 -9.71 14.47
CA LEU A 88 -6.55 -8.85 15.35
C LEU A 88 -7.99 -9.36 15.55
N ALA A 89 -8.48 -10.26 14.68
CA ALA A 89 -9.88 -10.68 14.72
C ALA A 89 -10.22 -11.64 15.86
N VAL A 90 -9.23 -12.38 16.39
CA VAL A 90 -9.47 -13.37 17.46
C VAL A 90 -9.34 -12.78 18.86
N GLN A 91 -8.66 -11.65 19.02
CA GLN A 91 -8.41 -11.04 20.34
C GLN A 91 -9.69 -10.86 21.19
N PRO A 92 -10.84 -10.39 20.64
CA PRO A 92 -12.06 -10.24 21.43
C PRO A 92 -12.68 -11.57 21.88
N TYR A 93 -12.26 -12.70 21.32
CA TYR A 93 -12.81 -14.03 21.65
C TYR A 93 -11.93 -14.83 22.61
N LEU A 94 -10.70 -14.37 22.87
CA LEU A 94 -9.71 -15.13 23.67
C LEU A 94 -10.10 -15.27 25.15
N HIS A 95 -10.92 -14.36 25.68
CA HIS A 95 -11.41 -14.41 27.05
C HIS A 95 -12.75 -15.15 27.20
N LEU A 96 -13.36 -15.56 26.08
CA LEU A 96 -14.61 -16.31 26.08
C LEU A 96 -14.31 -17.83 26.14
N PRO A 97 -15.25 -18.66 26.64
CA PRO A 97 -15.10 -20.11 26.73
C PRO A 97 -15.21 -20.82 25.36
N ILE A 98 -14.43 -20.38 24.37
CA ILE A 98 -14.39 -20.93 23.02
C ILE A 98 -13.14 -21.79 22.87
N LYS A 99 -13.30 -23.06 22.47
CA LYS A 99 -12.18 -23.98 22.24
C LYS A 99 -11.15 -23.38 21.26
N LYS A 100 -9.87 -23.35 21.67
CA LYS A 100 -8.74 -22.82 20.90
C LYS A 100 -8.69 -23.32 19.45
N ASN A 101 -8.89 -24.61 19.22
CA ASN A 101 -8.91 -25.22 17.88
C ASN A 101 -9.90 -24.50 16.94
N LYS A 102 -11.07 -24.11 17.45
CA LYS A 102 -12.09 -23.43 16.65
C LYS A 102 -11.68 -22.00 16.28
N LEU A 103 -11.00 -21.29 17.19
CA LEU A 103 -10.44 -19.96 16.92
C LEU A 103 -9.33 -20.02 15.86
N VAL A 104 -8.49 -21.05 15.91
CA VAL A 104 -7.44 -21.28 14.91
C VAL A 104 -8.05 -21.58 13.53
N HIS A 105 -9.02 -22.49 13.45
CA HIS A 105 -9.72 -22.76 12.17
C HIS A 105 -10.42 -21.51 11.63
N TYR A 106 -11.04 -20.71 12.51
CA TYR A 106 -11.65 -19.44 12.12
C TYR A 106 -10.64 -18.48 11.49
N LEU A 107 -9.43 -18.34 12.04
CA LEU A 107 -8.38 -17.51 11.45
C LEU A 107 -7.96 -17.96 10.05
N LEU A 108 -7.86 -19.28 9.84
CA LEU A 108 -7.47 -19.84 8.55
C LEU A 108 -8.58 -19.68 7.51
N VAL A 109 -9.82 -20.04 7.86
CA VAL A 109 -10.99 -19.89 6.98
C VAL A 109 -11.24 -18.42 6.64
N LYS A 110 -11.02 -17.50 7.58
CA LYS A 110 -11.13 -16.06 7.34
C LYS A 110 -10.19 -15.56 6.23
N SER A 111 -9.07 -16.23 5.97
CA SER A 111 -8.12 -15.81 4.94
C SER A 111 -8.54 -16.21 3.52
N ILE A 112 -9.51 -17.12 3.37
CA ILE A 112 -9.97 -17.63 2.07
C ILE A 112 -10.63 -16.52 1.23
N PRO A 113 -11.64 -15.76 1.71
CA PRO A 113 -12.27 -14.70 0.93
C PRO A 113 -11.45 -13.40 0.91
N SER A 114 -10.13 -13.50 0.71
CA SER A 114 -9.27 -12.32 0.55
C SER A 114 -9.32 -11.81 -0.89
N PHE A 115 -9.14 -10.49 -1.07
CA PHE A 115 -9.06 -9.87 -2.40
C PHE A 115 -8.05 -10.59 -3.31
N PHE A 116 -6.88 -10.93 -2.78
CA PHE A 116 -5.85 -11.63 -3.52
C PHE A 116 -6.24 -13.05 -3.95
N ASN A 117 -7.10 -13.75 -3.21
CA ASN A 117 -7.59 -15.06 -3.62
C ASN A 117 -8.72 -14.97 -4.65
N LEU A 118 -9.52 -13.91 -4.61
CA LEU A 118 -10.68 -13.74 -5.50
C LEU A 118 -10.31 -13.13 -6.85
N LEU A 119 -9.38 -12.17 -6.86
CA LEU A 119 -8.92 -11.48 -8.07
C LEU A 119 -8.50 -12.43 -9.22
N PRO A 120 -7.73 -13.52 -8.98
CA PRO A 120 -7.27 -14.41 -10.04
C PRO A 120 -8.43 -15.15 -10.71
N PHE A 121 -9.52 -15.43 -9.98
CA PHE A 121 -10.69 -16.10 -10.55
C PHE A 121 -11.41 -15.27 -11.60
N LEU A 122 -11.37 -13.93 -11.47
CA LEU A 122 -11.94 -13.04 -12.49
C LEU A 122 -11.21 -13.15 -13.84
N LEU A 123 -9.97 -13.64 -13.86
CA LEU A 123 -9.21 -13.88 -15.09
C LEU A 123 -9.28 -15.35 -15.52
N ILE A 124 -9.03 -16.27 -14.57
CA ILE A 124 -8.89 -17.71 -14.85
C ILE A 124 -10.22 -18.33 -15.29
N VAL A 125 -11.34 -17.96 -14.67
CA VAL A 125 -12.64 -18.58 -15.01
C VAL A 125 -13.11 -18.21 -16.41
N PRO A 126 -13.10 -16.93 -16.83
CA PRO A 126 -13.42 -16.58 -18.22
C PRO A 126 -12.45 -17.18 -19.25
N PHE A 127 -11.15 -17.25 -18.92
CA PHE A 127 -10.17 -17.92 -19.78
C PHE A 127 -10.45 -19.42 -19.91
N MET A 128 -10.82 -20.07 -18.81
CA MET A 128 -11.22 -21.49 -18.81
C MET A 128 -12.38 -21.72 -19.79
N VAL A 129 -13.43 -20.89 -19.72
CA VAL A 129 -14.61 -21.02 -20.59
C VAL A 129 -14.27 -20.76 -22.06
N SER A 130 -13.44 -19.75 -22.35
CA SER A 130 -13.15 -19.34 -23.72
C SER A 130 -12.09 -20.19 -24.43
N ALA A 131 -11.12 -20.77 -23.71
CA ALA A 131 -9.96 -21.43 -24.32
C ALA A 131 -9.74 -22.87 -23.82
N VAL A 132 -9.96 -23.13 -22.52
CA VAL A 132 -9.60 -24.42 -21.92
C VAL A 132 -10.70 -25.46 -22.14
N VAL A 133 -11.97 -25.10 -21.91
CA VAL A 133 -13.10 -26.01 -22.13
C VAL A 133 -13.16 -26.48 -23.60
N PRO A 134 -13.01 -25.60 -24.61
CA PRO A 134 -12.95 -26.05 -26.01
C PRO A 134 -11.73 -26.93 -26.33
N ALA A 135 -10.59 -26.73 -25.65
CA ALA A 135 -9.35 -27.45 -25.95
C ALA A 135 -9.27 -28.85 -25.33
N ILE A 136 -9.71 -29.02 -24.08
CA ILE A 136 -9.52 -30.27 -23.31
C ILE A 136 -10.83 -30.84 -22.73
N GLY A 137 -11.97 -30.21 -23.01
CA GLY A 137 -13.28 -30.62 -22.49
C GLY A 137 -13.55 -30.18 -21.04
N GLN A 138 -14.82 -30.19 -20.65
CA GLN A 138 -15.29 -29.63 -19.37
C GLN A 138 -14.70 -30.35 -18.14
N GLY A 139 -14.58 -31.68 -18.19
CA GLY A 139 -14.05 -32.47 -17.07
C GLY A 139 -12.59 -32.11 -16.76
N ALA A 140 -11.72 -32.14 -17.77
CA ALA A 140 -10.31 -31.79 -17.57
C ALA A 140 -10.12 -30.29 -17.26
N ALA A 141 -10.94 -29.41 -17.83
CA ALA A 141 -10.91 -27.99 -17.52
C ALA A 141 -11.27 -27.68 -16.06
N THR A 142 -12.26 -28.37 -15.48
CA THR A 142 -12.63 -28.20 -14.06
C THR A 142 -11.52 -28.71 -13.13
N ALA A 143 -10.90 -29.84 -13.46
CA ALA A 143 -9.73 -30.35 -12.75
C ALA A 143 -8.56 -29.35 -12.79
N TRP A 144 -8.26 -28.81 -13.97
CA TRP A 144 -7.26 -27.76 -14.14
C TRP A 144 -7.58 -26.51 -13.29
N LEU A 145 -8.83 -26.03 -13.28
CA LEU A 145 -9.26 -24.91 -12.45
C LEU A 145 -9.07 -25.20 -10.96
N LEU A 146 -9.43 -26.39 -10.49
CA LEU A 146 -9.25 -26.81 -9.09
C LEU A 146 -7.77 -26.81 -8.70
N SER A 147 -6.86 -27.18 -9.61
CA SER A 147 -5.42 -27.09 -9.35
C SER A 147 -4.98 -25.65 -9.11
N LEU A 148 -5.48 -24.70 -9.91
CA LEU A 148 -5.15 -23.28 -9.76
C LEU A 148 -5.76 -22.66 -8.50
N ILE A 149 -6.98 -23.07 -8.14
CA ILE A 149 -7.60 -22.71 -6.85
C ILE A 149 -6.72 -23.20 -5.70
N ALA A 150 -6.31 -24.47 -5.73
CA ALA A 150 -5.49 -25.08 -4.70
C ALA A 150 -4.11 -24.41 -4.59
N MET A 151 -3.47 -24.08 -5.71
CA MET A 151 -2.20 -23.33 -5.74
C MET A 151 -2.35 -21.91 -5.19
N THR A 152 -3.45 -21.22 -5.51
CA THR A 152 -3.74 -19.88 -4.96
C THR A 152 -3.89 -19.92 -3.44
N LEU A 153 -4.60 -20.93 -2.93
CA LEU A 153 -4.77 -21.14 -1.48
C LEU A 153 -3.48 -21.60 -0.80
N LEU A 154 -2.67 -22.43 -1.47
CA LEU A 154 -1.33 -22.81 -1.02
C LEU A 154 -0.47 -21.56 -0.83
N ASN A 155 -0.40 -20.66 -1.82
CA ASN A 155 0.30 -19.37 -1.71
C ASN A 155 -0.19 -18.56 -0.52
N ASN A 156 -1.51 -18.45 -0.32
CA ASN A 156 -2.09 -17.76 0.81
C ASN A 156 -1.68 -18.37 2.16
N TYR A 157 -1.67 -19.70 2.30
CA TYR A 157 -1.25 -20.34 3.55
C TYR A 157 0.26 -20.25 3.79
N LEU A 158 1.10 -20.44 2.76
CA LEU A 158 2.55 -20.24 2.87
C LEU A 158 2.88 -18.82 3.31
N LEU A 159 2.25 -17.83 2.69
CA LEU A 159 2.35 -16.43 3.09
C LEU A 159 2.04 -16.22 4.57
N LEU A 160 0.88 -16.73 5.05
CA LEU A 160 0.47 -16.56 6.45
C LEU A 160 1.50 -17.17 7.41
N TYR A 161 2.08 -18.31 7.05
CA TYR A 161 3.11 -18.99 7.82
C TYR A 161 4.40 -18.15 7.89
N PHE A 162 4.98 -17.80 6.74
CA PHE A 162 6.23 -17.06 6.67
C PHE A 162 6.13 -15.66 7.29
N LYS A 163 5.00 -14.97 7.13
CA LYS A 163 4.77 -13.66 7.76
C LYS A 163 4.74 -13.73 9.29
N ARG A 164 4.21 -14.81 9.86
CA ARG A 164 4.21 -15.00 11.32
C ARG A 164 5.60 -15.34 11.83
N GLN A 165 6.36 -16.11 11.05
CA GLN A 165 7.74 -16.48 11.37
C GLN A 165 8.71 -15.30 11.39
N ILE A 166 8.40 -14.15 10.77
CA ILE A 166 9.25 -12.96 10.86
C ILE A 166 9.56 -12.59 12.33
N SER A 167 8.57 -12.75 13.21
CA SER A 167 8.70 -12.37 14.62
C SER A 167 9.52 -13.37 15.46
N THR A 168 9.63 -14.62 15.02
CA THR A 168 10.27 -15.72 15.77
C THR A 168 11.59 -16.14 15.15
N LYS A 169 11.65 -16.21 13.82
CA LYS A 169 12.78 -16.65 13.01
C LYS A 169 12.93 -15.75 11.77
N PRO A 170 13.34 -14.47 11.93
CA PRO A 170 13.43 -13.52 10.83
C PRO A 170 14.36 -13.99 9.69
N LEU A 171 15.46 -14.66 10.03
CA LEU A 171 16.41 -15.22 9.05
C LEU A 171 15.75 -16.26 8.12
N TYR A 172 14.84 -17.09 8.65
CA TYR A 172 14.13 -18.11 7.87
C TYR A 172 13.16 -17.48 6.86
N THR A 173 12.46 -16.42 7.27
CA THR A 173 11.59 -15.70 6.35
C THR A 173 12.41 -14.92 5.30
N LEU A 174 13.54 -14.35 5.70
CA LEU A 174 14.45 -13.67 4.77
C LEU A 174 15.03 -14.65 3.74
N SER A 175 15.53 -15.81 4.17
CA SER A 175 16.07 -16.83 3.27
C SER A 175 15.04 -17.32 2.26
N PHE A 176 13.77 -17.45 2.67
CA PHE A 176 12.68 -17.78 1.75
C PHE A 176 12.45 -16.70 0.69
N GLY A 177 12.42 -15.42 1.09
CA GLY A 177 12.30 -14.31 0.16
C GLY A 177 13.48 -14.22 -0.81
N VAL A 178 14.71 -14.39 -0.30
CA VAL A 178 15.94 -14.40 -1.11
C VAL A 178 15.91 -15.58 -2.09
N ALA A 179 15.45 -16.76 -1.68
CA ALA A 179 15.35 -17.92 -2.57
C ALA A 179 14.41 -17.65 -3.75
N ILE A 180 13.27 -16.98 -3.53
CA ILE A 180 12.34 -16.59 -4.62
C ILE A 180 13.02 -15.64 -5.60
N VAL A 181 13.68 -14.59 -5.08
CA VAL A 181 14.37 -13.60 -5.92
C VAL A 181 15.52 -14.25 -6.68
N LEU A 182 16.30 -15.09 -6.03
CA LEU A 182 17.41 -15.82 -6.64
C LEU A 182 16.91 -16.76 -7.74
N LEU A 183 15.79 -17.46 -7.52
CA LEU A 183 15.17 -18.30 -8.55
C LEU A 183 14.77 -17.48 -9.79
N MET A 184 14.18 -16.30 -9.60
CA MET A 184 13.85 -15.39 -10.71
C MET A 184 15.10 -14.84 -11.41
N LEU A 185 16.17 -14.55 -10.67
CA LEU A 185 17.44 -14.09 -11.25
C LEU A 185 18.13 -15.21 -12.05
N LEU A 186 18.14 -16.45 -11.53
CA LEU A 186 18.69 -17.60 -12.25
C LEU A 186 17.98 -17.82 -13.58
N ASP A 187 16.65 -17.66 -13.59
CA ASP A 187 15.86 -17.70 -14.83
C ASP A 187 16.20 -16.55 -15.77
N TYR A 188 16.36 -15.32 -15.25
CA TYR A 188 16.78 -14.16 -16.04
C TYR A 188 18.16 -14.34 -16.68
N PHE A 189 19.11 -14.98 -15.98
CA PHE A 189 20.43 -15.33 -16.52
C PHE A 189 20.42 -16.59 -17.41
N GLY A 190 19.25 -17.22 -17.63
CA GLY A 190 19.11 -18.40 -18.48
C GLY A 190 19.64 -19.70 -17.87
N LEU A 191 19.98 -19.72 -16.58
CA LEU A 191 20.49 -20.90 -15.87
C LEU A 191 19.36 -21.89 -15.51
N VAL A 192 18.14 -21.39 -15.38
CA VAL A 192 16.91 -22.17 -15.15
C VAL A 192 15.90 -21.76 -16.21
N GLN A 193 15.04 -22.68 -16.65
CA GLN A 193 13.95 -22.40 -17.59
C GLN A 193 12.61 -22.62 -16.89
N LEU A 194 12.20 -21.66 -16.07
CA LEU A 194 10.95 -21.74 -15.30
C LEU A 194 9.73 -21.86 -16.21
N GLN A 195 9.79 -21.30 -17.42
CA GLN A 195 8.75 -21.45 -18.43
C GLN A 195 8.49 -22.92 -18.79
N LEU A 196 9.54 -23.71 -19.00
CA LEU A 196 9.41 -25.14 -19.31
C LEU A 196 8.88 -25.93 -18.11
N VAL A 197 9.38 -25.64 -16.92
CA VAL A 197 8.91 -26.27 -15.68
C VAL A 197 7.43 -26.00 -15.46
N SER A 198 7.00 -24.74 -15.66
CA SER A 198 5.60 -24.34 -15.56
C SER A 198 4.72 -25.07 -16.57
N LYS A 199 5.14 -25.08 -17.84
CA LYS A 199 4.43 -25.77 -18.91
C LYS A 199 4.29 -27.27 -18.62
N ALA A 200 5.34 -27.91 -18.10
CA ALA A 200 5.31 -29.33 -17.75
C ALA A 200 4.34 -29.63 -16.59
N ILE A 201 4.43 -28.86 -15.49
CA ILE A 201 3.58 -29.08 -14.31
C ILE A 201 2.10 -28.88 -14.65
N PHE A 202 1.73 -27.73 -15.22
CA PHE A 202 0.33 -27.41 -15.46
C PHE A 202 -0.22 -28.06 -16.74
N GLY A 203 0.65 -28.37 -17.70
CA GLY A 203 0.30 -29.20 -18.86
C GLY A 203 -0.02 -30.63 -18.46
N ALA A 204 0.75 -31.23 -17.55
CA ALA A 204 0.45 -32.57 -17.02
C ALA A 204 -0.90 -32.57 -16.28
N MET A 205 -1.19 -31.54 -15.48
CA MET A 205 -2.50 -31.41 -14.80
C MET A 205 -3.68 -31.26 -15.78
N ALA A 206 -3.47 -30.58 -16.91
CA ALA A 206 -4.46 -30.48 -17.98
C ALA A 206 -4.68 -31.82 -18.71
N ALA A 207 -3.61 -32.59 -18.94
CA ALA A 207 -3.68 -33.88 -19.61
C ALA A 207 -4.23 -35.00 -18.72
N GLN A 208 -3.91 -34.98 -17.42
CA GLN A 208 -4.33 -35.99 -16.44
C GLN A 208 -5.06 -35.34 -15.26
N PRO A 209 -6.41 -35.30 -15.29
CA PRO A 209 -7.25 -34.72 -14.23
C PRO A 209 -7.01 -35.29 -12.82
N ALA A 210 -6.45 -36.50 -12.69
CA ALA A 210 -6.11 -37.07 -11.39
C ALA A 210 -4.98 -36.32 -10.66
N LEU A 211 -4.11 -35.62 -11.39
CA LEU A 211 -2.97 -34.90 -10.82
C LEU A 211 -3.38 -33.67 -9.99
N VAL A 212 -4.64 -33.26 -10.01
CA VAL A 212 -5.22 -32.24 -9.11
C VAL A 212 -5.02 -32.61 -7.63
N ALA A 213 -4.90 -33.91 -7.32
CA ALA A 213 -4.61 -34.36 -5.97
C ALA A 213 -3.31 -33.75 -5.41
N VAL A 214 -2.30 -33.50 -6.26
CA VAL A 214 -1.00 -32.95 -5.84
C VAL A 214 -1.12 -31.54 -5.25
N PRO A 215 -1.62 -30.51 -5.98
CA PRO A 215 -1.78 -29.17 -5.42
C PRO A 215 -2.79 -29.14 -4.25
N MET A 216 -3.80 -30.02 -4.26
CA MET A 216 -4.73 -30.17 -3.14
C MET A 216 -4.04 -30.67 -1.87
N LEU A 217 -3.20 -31.69 -1.97
CA LEU A 217 -2.41 -32.21 -0.85
C LEU A 217 -1.43 -31.17 -0.32
N LEU A 218 -0.74 -30.44 -1.21
CA LEU A 218 0.16 -29.36 -0.80
C LEU A 218 -0.60 -28.25 -0.06
N MET A 219 -1.76 -27.84 -0.57
CA MET A 219 -2.62 -26.87 0.09
C MET A 219 -3.03 -27.33 1.50
N VAL A 220 -3.45 -28.60 1.65
CA VAL A 220 -3.81 -29.19 2.95
C VAL A 220 -2.61 -29.25 3.88
N ALA A 221 -1.43 -29.64 3.38
CA ALA A 221 -0.20 -29.65 4.16
C ALA A 221 0.13 -28.24 4.68
N ALA A 222 0.08 -27.21 3.83
CA ALA A 222 0.29 -25.83 4.23
C ALA A 222 -0.76 -25.33 5.24
N TYR A 223 -2.02 -25.76 5.11
CA TYR A 223 -3.06 -25.50 6.10
C TYR A 223 -2.73 -26.12 7.46
N LEU A 224 -2.33 -27.39 7.49
CA LEU A 224 -1.98 -28.12 8.71
C LEU A 224 -0.74 -27.53 9.39
N LEU A 225 0.28 -27.14 8.62
CA LEU A 225 1.46 -26.44 9.13
C LEU A 225 1.06 -25.13 9.84
N ASN A 226 0.19 -24.33 9.21
CA ASN A 226 -0.32 -23.11 9.84
C ASN A 226 -1.16 -23.41 11.09
N TYR A 227 -1.99 -24.45 11.05
CA TYR A 227 -2.82 -24.85 12.17
C TYR A 227 -1.97 -25.23 13.39
N GLN A 228 -0.94 -26.07 13.20
CA GLN A 228 -0.03 -26.48 14.26
C GLN A 228 0.74 -25.27 14.85
N PHE A 229 1.23 -24.38 13.98
CA PHE A 229 1.91 -23.16 14.39
C PHE A 229 0.99 -22.22 15.21
N LEU A 230 -0.24 -21.99 14.73
CA LEU A 230 -1.22 -21.16 15.43
C LEU A 230 -1.67 -21.76 16.75
N LYS A 231 -1.86 -23.09 16.79
CA LYS A 231 -2.26 -23.79 18.01
C LYS A 231 -1.18 -23.71 19.08
N SER A 232 0.10 -23.65 18.72
CA SER A 232 1.18 -23.44 19.69
C SER A 232 1.32 -21.98 20.14
N HIS A 233 1.05 -20.99 19.28
CA HIS A 233 1.41 -19.57 19.53
C HIS A 233 0.21 -18.62 19.77
N THR A 234 -0.99 -19.15 20.02
CA THR A 234 -2.20 -18.35 20.31
C THR A 234 -2.55 -18.46 21.80
N TYR A 235 -1.66 -18.01 22.67
CA TYR A 235 -1.96 -17.83 24.10
C TYR A 235 -2.21 -16.35 24.43
N PRO A 236 -3.23 -16.02 25.24
CA PRO A 236 -3.49 -14.63 25.66
C PRO A 236 -2.29 -13.99 26.37
N GLU A 237 -1.52 -14.80 27.10
CA GLU A 237 -0.31 -14.42 27.82
C GLU A 237 0.81 -14.02 26.85
N GLU A 238 1.08 -14.81 25.81
CA GLU A 238 2.06 -14.47 24.77
C GLU A 238 1.69 -13.20 23.99
N LEU A 239 0.40 -12.95 23.79
CA LEU A 239 -0.10 -11.74 23.13
C LEU A 239 0.02 -10.48 24.01
N LYS A 240 -0.12 -10.61 25.34
CA LYS A 240 0.16 -9.53 26.30
C LYS A 240 1.66 -9.27 26.44
N VAL A 241 2.48 -10.31 26.54
CA VAL A 241 3.94 -10.20 26.68
C VAL A 241 4.57 -9.56 25.45
N ARG A 242 4.08 -9.86 24.23
CA ARG A 242 4.57 -9.18 22.99
C ARG A 242 4.19 -7.70 22.87
N LYS A 243 3.15 -7.21 23.58
CA LYS A 243 2.85 -5.77 23.65
C LYS A 243 3.85 -5.01 24.53
N ALA A 244 4.55 -5.72 25.41
CA ALA A 244 5.51 -5.19 26.36
C ALA A 244 6.97 -5.44 25.93
N SER A 245 7.28 -5.51 24.63
CA SER A 245 8.65 -5.21 24.23
C SER A 245 8.83 -3.71 24.48
N GLU A 246 9.48 -3.36 25.59
CA GLU A 246 10.01 -2.02 25.78
C GLU A 246 10.85 -1.70 24.55
N ALA A 247 10.32 -0.84 23.68
CA ALA A 247 11.14 -0.24 22.66
C ALA A 247 12.14 0.61 23.45
N THR A 248 13.39 0.15 23.52
CA THR A 248 14.55 0.97 23.90
C THR A 248 14.59 2.14 22.92
N GLY A 249 13.83 3.19 23.25
CA GLY A 249 13.72 4.38 22.45
C GLY A 249 14.99 5.16 22.62
N ALA A 250 16.04 4.79 21.89
CA ALA A 250 17.28 5.55 21.81
C ALA A 250 16.92 7.02 21.61
N ASN A 251 17.35 7.86 22.54
CA ASN A 251 17.17 9.30 22.44
C ASN A 251 17.94 9.76 21.19
N ILE A 252 17.27 10.46 20.28
CA ILE A 252 17.92 10.98 19.08
C ILE A 252 18.69 12.23 19.50
N ALA A 253 19.91 12.03 20.01
CA ALA A 253 20.75 13.08 20.59
C ALA A 253 20.90 14.32 19.67
N PHE A 254 20.87 14.11 18.35
CA PHE A 254 20.89 15.19 17.36
C PHE A 254 19.75 16.21 17.56
N LEU A 255 18.54 15.76 17.93
CA LEU A 255 17.37 16.62 18.00
C LEU A 255 17.31 17.46 19.29
N ASN A 256 18.05 17.09 20.33
CA ASN A 256 18.07 17.81 21.61
C ASN A 256 18.55 19.27 21.43
N ARG A 257 19.37 19.55 20.41
CA ARG A 257 19.84 20.91 20.08
C ARG A 257 18.73 21.88 19.65
N PHE A 258 17.55 21.38 19.27
CA PHE A 258 16.44 22.19 18.78
C PHE A 258 15.33 22.42 19.83
N GLY A 259 15.61 22.14 21.10
CA GLY A 259 14.69 22.37 22.22
C GLY A 259 13.35 21.66 22.05
N GLU A 260 12.26 22.36 22.35
CA GLU A 260 10.89 21.81 22.29
C GLU A 260 10.51 21.32 20.89
N ILE A 261 10.91 22.04 19.84
CA ILE A 261 10.64 21.63 18.45
C ILE A 261 11.37 20.33 18.12
N GLY A 262 12.63 20.20 18.56
CA GLY A 262 13.40 18.97 18.42
C GLY A 262 12.74 17.78 19.11
N LYS A 263 12.25 17.98 20.34
CA LYS A 263 11.51 16.95 21.09
C LYS A 263 10.22 16.53 20.40
N LEU A 264 9.48 17.47 19.82
CA LEU A 264 8.28 17.15 19.04
C LEU A 264 8.62 16.34 17.79
N ILE A 265 9.67 16.74 17.04
CA ILE A 265 10.15 15.97 15.88
C ILE A 265 10.58 14.57 16.33
N GLU A 266 11.30 14.44 17.43
CA GLU A 266 11.74 13.15 17.96
C GLU A 266 10.55 12.23 18.27
N LEU A 267 9.49 12.76 18.88
CA LEU A 267 8.26 12.01 19.15
C LEU A 267 7.59 11.54 17.85
N GLU A 268 7.57 12.37 16.80
CA GLU A 268 7.04 11.98 15.50
C GLU A 268 7.85 10.89 14.84
N LEU A 269 9.18 11.02 14.86
CA LEU A 269 10.09 10.00 14.37
C LEU A 269 9.86 8.68 15.12
N LYS A 270 9.83 8.72 16.46
CA LYS A 270 9.52 7.54 17.29
C LYS A 270 8.16 6.93 16.94
N LEU A 271 7.13 7.74 16.71
CA LEU A 271 5.83 7.25 16.24
C LEU A 271 5.96 6.52 14.90
N ILE A 272 6.68 7.11 13.96
CA ILE A 272 6.91 6.53 12.63
C ILE A 272 7.62 5.17 12.74
N TRP A 273 8.71 5.09 13.51
CA TRP A 273 9.49 3.86 13.71
C TRP A 273 8.83 2.84 14.64
N ARG A 274 7.83 3.23 15.43
CA ARG A 274 7.11 2.29 16.31
C ARG A 274 5.96 1.59 15.60
N HIS A 275 5.27 2.29 14.69
CA HIS A 275 4.00 1.81 14.15
C HIS A 275 4.11 1.22 12.74
N LYS A 276 3.40 0.10 12.52
CA LYS A 276 3.39 -0.59 11.22
C LYS A 276 2.83 0.31 10.12
N ARG A 277 1.74 1.02 10.40
CA ARG A 277 1.05 1.88 9.44
C ARG A 277 1.95 2.96 8.83
N THR A 278 2.69 3.66 9.69
CA THR A 278 3.57 4.76 9.30
C THR A 278 4.81 4.27 8.57
N LYS A 279 5.39 3.13 8.98
CA LYS A 279 6.47 2.48 8.23
C LYS A 279 6.04 2.09 6.83
N SER A 280 4.86 1.47 6.69
CA SER A 280 4.32 1.10 5.38
C SER A 280 4.15 2.32 4.47
N ILE A 281 3.69 3.45 5.00
CA ILE A 281 3.57 4.70 4.25
C ILE A 281 4.92 5.24 3.79
N LEU A 282 5.93 5.25 4.66
CA LEU A 282 7.28 5.66 4.26
C LEU A 282 7.86 4.72 3.18
N ALA A 283 7.68 3.41 3.33
CA ALA A 283 8.13 2.44 2.33
C ALA A 283 7.46 2.69 0.97
N ILE A 284 6.14 2.93 0.96
CA ILE A 284 5.41 3.31 -0.26
C ILE A 284 6.00 4.59 -0.86
N SER A 285 6.26 5.63 -0.06
CA SER A 285 6.88 6.86 -0.55
C SER A 285 8.26 6.63 -1.20
N VAL A 286 9.07 5.73 -0.66
CA VAL A 286 10.37 5.35 -1.26
C VAL A 286 10.17 4.61 -2.58
N PHE A 287 9.26 3.63 -2.64
CA PHE A 287 8.97 2.91 -3.88
C PHE A 287 8.46 3.84 -5.00
N PHE A 288 7.69 4.87 -4.64
CA PHE A 288 7.22 5.86 -5.60
C PHE A 288 8.33 6.71 -6.21
N LEU A 289 9.53 6.79 -5.61
CA LEU A 289 10.66 7.47 -6.23
C LEU A 289 11.08 6.81 -7.55
N PHE A 290 10.91 5.48 -7.67
CA PHE A 290 11.18 4.74 -8.90
C PHE A 290 10.13 4.94 -9.98
N TYR A 291 8.98 5.53 -9.65
CA TYR A 291 7.91 5.79 -10.62
C TYR A 291 8.36 6.77 -11.72
N GLY A 292 9.36 7.61 -11.42
CA GLY A 292 10.00 8.49 -12.41
C GLY A 292 10.59 7.74 -13.62
N LEU A 293 11.08 6.50 -13.44
CA LEU A 293 11.63 5.68 -14.53
C LEU A 293 10.61 5.38 -15.63
N LEU A 294 9.31 5.32 -15.29
CA LEU A 294 8.26 5.06 -16.26
C LEU A 294 7.99 6.27 -17.16
N PHE A 295 8.18 7.50 -16.64
CA PHE A 295 7.91 8.73 -17.38
C PHE A 295 9.14 9.26 -18.11
N TYR A 296 10.27 9.31 -17.41
CA TYR A 296 11.49 9.94 -17.96
C TYR A 296 12.19 9.08 -19.01
N LYS A 297 11.82 7.80 -19.16
CA LYS A 297 12.34 6.93 -20.24
C LYS A 297 11.65 7.16 -21.59
N ASN A 298 10.46 7.75 -21.61
CA ASN A 298 9.66 7.89 -22.82
C ASN A 298 9.79 9.31 -23.38
N ASP A 299 10.37 9.43 -24.57
CA ASP A 299 10.68 10.70 -25.24
C ASP A 299 9.46 11.62 -25.36
N ARG A 300 8.27 11.04 -25.57
CA ARG A 300 7.00 11.79 -25.66
C ARG A 300 6.70 12.61 -24.40
N TYR A 301 7.08 12.11 -23.22
CA TYR A 301 6.84 12.81 -21.95
C TYR A 301 7.94 13.84 -21.62
N LEU A 302 9.13 13.69 -22.18
CA LEU A 302 10.26 14.62 -21.97
C LEU A 302 10.02 15.98 -22.62
N GLU A 303 9.25 16.03 -23.70
CA GLU A 303 8.90 17.28 -24.38
C GLU A 303 7.88 18.09 -23.57
N GLY A 304 6.86 17.43 -22.99
CA GLY A 304 5.77 18.07 -22.26
C GLY A 304 6.16 18.59 -20.86
N PHE A 305 6.45 19.89 -20.74
CA PHE A 305 6.73 20.54 -19.44
C PHE A 305 5.64 20.33 -18.38
N GLY A 306 4.36 20.35 -18.77
CA GLY A 306 3.26 20.10 -17.83
C GLY A 306 3.30 18.71 -17.19
N TYR A 307 3.63 17.68 -17.97
CA TYR A 307 3.83 16.32 -17.45
C TYR A 307 5.04 16.25 -16.53
N LEU A 308 6.16 16.87 -16.91
CA LEU A 308 7.36 16.90 -16.09
C LEU A 308 7.15 17.64 -14.76
N ILE A 309 6.37 18.73 -14.76
CA ILE A 309 5.97 19.45 -13.54
C ILE A 309 5.14 18.53 -12.64
N PHE A 310 4.14 17.85 -13.21
CA PHE A 310 3.33 16.88 -12.46
C PHE A 310 4.18 15.78 -11.81
N VAL A 311 5.07 15.15 -12.58
CA VAL A 311 5.97 14.12 -12.08
C VAL A 311 6.93 14.69 -11.03
N GLY A 312 7.49 15.88 -11.25
CA GLY A 312 8.41 16.54 -10.30
C GLY A 312 7.76 16.84 -8.95
N ILE A 313 6.52 17.35 -8.95
CA ILE A 313 5.73 17.57 -7.73
C ILE A 313 5.53 16.27 -6.98
N MET A 314 5.10 15.21 -7.68
CA MET A 314 4.89 13.91 -7.08
C MET A 314 6.18 13.38 -6.47
N LEU A 315 7.27 13.29 -7.23
CA LEU A 315 8.51 12.66 -6.78
C LEU A 315 9.16 13.41 -5.60
N SER A 316 9.24 14.75 -5.68
CA SER A 316 9.85 15.56 -4.61
C SER A 316 8.94 15.69 -3.37
N GLY A 317 7.62 15.54 -3.53
CA GLY A 317 6.63 15.73 -2.47
C GLY A 317 6.03 14.44 -1.89
N MET A 318 6.26 13.27 -2.48
CA MET A 318 5.54 12.03 -2.12
C MET A 318 5.60 11.65 -0.63
N PRO A 319 6.74 11.77 0.08
CA PRO A 319 6.77 11.54 1.52
C PRO A 319 5.83 12.47 2.29
N MET A 320 5.79 13.75 1.90
CA MET A 320 4.95 14.77 2.50
C MET A 320 3.47 14.57 2.17
N PHE A 321 3.11 14.21 0.94
CA PHE A 321 1.73 13.87 0.59
C PHE A 321 1.24 12.62 1.34
N ASN A 322 2.01 11.53 1.32
CA ASN A 322 1.57 10.28 1.91
C ASN A 322 1.45 10.34 3.43
N TYR A 323 2.41 10.99 4.11
CA TYR A 323 2.37 11.13 5.57
C TYR A 323 1.50 12.32 6.01
N GLY A 324 1.66 13.47 5.36
CA GLY A 324 1.02 14.73 5.73
C GLY A 324 -0.48 14.73 5.55
N GLN A 325 -1.00 13.98 4.57
CA GLN A 325 -2.44 13.89 4.36
C GLN A 325 -3.18 13.45 5.64
N PHE A 326 -2.57 12.65 6.51
CA PHE A 326 -3.19 12.12 7.73
C PHE A 326 -2.97 12.99 8.98
N LEU A 327 -2.32 14.16 8.89
CA LEU A 327 -2.16 15.05 10.05
C LEU A 327 -3.50 15.66 10.48
N PRO A 328 -3.78 15.85 11.78
CA PRO A 328 -3.07 15.36 12.98
C PRO A 328 -3.53 13.95 13.42
N GLY A 329 -4.23 13.22 12.55
CA GLY A 329 -4.81 11.89 12.82
C GLY A 329 -3.80 10.83 13.28
N TRP A 330 -2.50 11.02 13.02
CA TRP A 330 -1.44 10.20 13.61
C TRP A 330 -1.47 10.17 15.14
N GLN A 331 -1.87 11.28 15.78
CA GLN A 331 -1.97 11.42 17.22
C GLN A 331 -3.39 11.13 17.75
N SER A 332 -4.32 10.68 16.89
CA SER A 332 -5.76 10.55 17.22
C SER A 332 -6.05 9.71 18.48
N ALA A 333 -5.23 8.69 18.78
CA ALA A 333 -5.42 7.84 19.96
C ALA A 333 -5.15 8.54 21.30
N HIS A 334 -4.31 9.59 21.30
CA HIS A 334 -3.90 10.33 22.50
C HIS A 334 -4.14 11.84 22.34
N PHE A 335 -5.02 12.21 21.41
CA PHE A 335 -5.22 13.60 21.02
C PHE A 335 -5.74 14.45 22.19
N ASP A 336 -6.60 13.90 23.03
CA ASP A 336 -7.08 14.57 24.25
C ASP A 336 -5.93 14.92 25.21
N GLY A 337 -4.96 14.00 25.37
CA GLY A 337 -3.75 14.28 26.12
C GLY A 337 -2.88 15.35 25.45
N LEU A 338 -2.77 15.34 24.12
CA LEU A 338 -2.05 16.38 23.39
C LEU A 338 -2.65 17.78 23.62
N LEU A 339 -3.97 17.88 23.80
CA LEU A 339 -4.65 19.15 24.09
C LEU A 339 -4.41 19.68 25.51
N THR A 340 -4.03 18.83 26.47
CA THR A 340 -3.71 19.26 27.84
C THR A 340 -2.25 19.65 28.04
N LEU A 341 -1.38 19.25 27.10
CA LEU A 341 0.02 19.65 27.11
C LEU A 341 0.19 21.13 26.79
N ARG A 342 1.23 21.74 27.35
CA ARG A 342 1.63 23.13 27.08
C ARG A 342 2.32 23.26 25.72
N ILE A 343 1.69 22.80 24.65
CA ILE A 343 2.21 22.89 23.28
C ILE A 343 1.29 23.83 22.48
N SER A 344 1.84 24.92 21.98
CA SER A 344 1.09 25.80 21.10
C SER A 344 0.82 25.13 19.74
N PRO A 345 -0.34 25.39 19.10
CA PRO A 345 -0.59 24.96 17.73
C PRO A 345 0.49 25.39 16.73
N TYR A 346 1.11 26.56 16.95
CA TYR A 346 2.25 27.02 16.16
C TYR A 346 3.45 26.09 16.29
N GLN A 347 3.85 25.71 17.51
CA GLN A 347 4.93 24.75 17.74
C GLN A 347 4.62 23.39 17.13
N PHE A 348 3.37 22.93 17.22
CA PHE A 348 2.92 21.67 16.62
C PHE A 348 3.16 21.66 15.10
N TYR A 349 2.64 22.65 14.36
CA TYR A 349 2.86 22.71 12.90
C TYR A 349 4.29 23.03 12.52
N ARG A 350 5.00 23.85 13.30
CA ARG A 350 6.41 24.15 13.06
C ARG A 350 7.26 22.88 13.15
N ALA A 351 7.00 22.00 14.11
CA ALA A 351 7.66 20.69 14.21
C ALA A 351 7.35 19.81 12.99
N LYS A 352 6.09 19.77 12.54
CA LYS A 352 5.71 19.01 11.33
C LYS A 352 6.39 19.54 10.07
N TYR A 353 6.45 20.86 9.92
CA TYR A 353 7.14 21.50 8.81
C TYR A 353 8.62 21.10 8.78
N TRP A 354 9.34 21.27 9.90
CA TRP A 354 10.77 20.97 9.98
C TRP A 354 11.10 19.48 9.99
N MET A 355 10.12 18.61 10.23
CA MET A 355 10.26 17.17 9.96
C MET A 355 10.10 16.85 8.47
N MET A 356 9.17 17.50 7.77
CA MET A 356 8.85 17.20 6.36
C MET A 356 9.87 17.77 5.38
N VAL A 357 10.39 18.98 5.62
CA VAL A 357 11.32 19.65 4.70
C VAL A 357 12.57 18.81 4.43
N PRO A 358 13.31 18.32 5.44
CA PRO A 358 14.49 17.48 5.19
C PRO A 358 14.18 16.19 4.43
N VAL A 359 13.00 15.59 4.67
CA VAL A 359 12.59 14.36 3.98
C VAL A 359 12.28 14.62 2.51
N MET A 360 11.68 15.75 2.16
CA MET A 360 11.48 16.15 0.75
C MET A 360 12.78 16.52 0.07
N VAL A 361 13.68 17.22 0.77
CA VAL A 361 15.03 17.50 0.24
C VAL A 361 15.78 16.21 -0.04
N LEU A 362 15.72 15.24 0.87
CA LEU A 362 16.30 13.91 0.65
C LEU A 362 15.65 13.20 -0.54
N ALA A 363 14.32 13.22 -0.66
CA ALA A 363 13.60 12.65 -1.80
C ALA A 363 14.03 13.29 -3.13
N TYR A 364 14.22 14.62 -3.16
CA TYR A 364 14.75 15.33 -4.31
C TYR A 364 16.21 14.94 -4.63
N ILE A 365 17.08 14.82 -3.63
CA ILE A 365 18.47 14.37 -3.85
C ILE A 365 18.46 12.98 -4.50
N LEU A 366 17.58 12.08 -4.05
CA LEU A 366 17.42 10.76 -4.63
C LEU A 366 16.84 10.77 -6.05
N THR A 367 16.24 11.87 -6.51
CA THR A 367 15.75 12.02 -7.89
C THR A 367 16.75 12.70 -8.82
N LEU A 368 17.87 13.23 -8.31
CA LEU A 368 18.93 13.80 -9.13
C LEU A 368 19.49 12.86 -10.21
N PRO A 369 19.62 11.52 -9.99
CA PRO A 369 20.02 10.60 -11.06
C PRO A 369 19.12 10.65 -12.30
N TYR A 370 17.86 11.09 -12.20
CA TYR A 370 17.03 11.29 -13.39
C TYR A 370 17.53 12.41 -14.31
N GLY A 371 18.45 13.25 -13.83
CA GLY A 371 19.15 14.24 -14.65
C GLY A 371 19.92 13.64 -15.83
N PHE A 372 20.31 12.36 -15.77
CA PHE A 372 20.92 11.66 -16.91
C PHE A 372 19.98 11.54 -18.12
N PHE A 373 18.65 11.59 -17.92
CA PHE A 373 17.67 11.62 -19.01
C PHE A 373 17.43 13.04 -19.57
N GLY A 374 17.94 14.08 -18.89
CA GLY A 374 17.86 15.46 -19.37
C GLY A 374 17.98 16.49 -18.24
N TYR A 375 18.80 17.53 -18.46
CA TYR A 375 19.02 18.60 -17.47
C TYR A 375 17.73 19.35 -17.08
N LYS A 376 16.77 19.45 -18.01
CA LYS A 376 15.45 20.05 -17.80
C LYS A 376 14.69 19.40 -16.63
N ILE A 377 14.88 18.10 -16.40
CA ILE A 377 14.26 17.37 -15.29
C ILE A 377 14.76 17.92 -13.95
N ILE A 378 16.06 18.20 -13.84
CA ILE A 378 16.65 18.75 -12.62
C ILE A 378 16.04 20.12 -12.31
N LEU A 379 15.97 21.00 -13.32
CA LEU A 379 15.40 22.35 -13.16
C LEU A 379 13.95 22.30 -12.69
N ILE A 380 13.13 21.48 -13.35
CA ILE A 380 11.72 21.32 -13.01
C ILE A 380 11.57 20.71 -11.61
N ASN A 381 12.28 19.62 -11.32
CA ASN A 381 12.21 18.97 -10.01
C ASN A 381 12.62 19.92 -8.87
N THR A 382 13.58 20.81 -9.13
CA THR A 382 14.01 21.85 -8.18
C THR A 382 12.90 22.87 -7.95
N ALA A 383 12.30 23.41 -9.01
CA ALA A 383 11.18 24.33 -8.90
C ALA A 383 9.99 23.70 -8.16
N THR A 384 9.68 22.43 -8.44
CA THR A 384 8.61 21.71 -7.77
C THR A 384 8.92 21.36 -6.31
N LEU A 385 10.19 21.12 -5.96
CA LEU A 385 10.61 20.96 -4.55
C LEU A 385 10.34 22.25 -3.78
N LEU A 386 10.74 23.40 -4.33
CA LEU A 386 10.52 24.71 -3.72
C LEU A 386 9.02 24.96 -3.54
N PHE A 387 8.22 24.68 -4.58
CA PHE A 387 6.77 24.78 -4.49
C PHE A 387 6.18 23.83 -3.43
N ASN A 388 6.70 22.61 -3.33
CA ASN A 388 6.25 21.64 -2.34
C ASN A 388 6.48 22.13 -0.91
N ILE A 389 7.68 22.67 -0.64
CA ILE A 389 8.06 23.24 0.66
C ILE A 389 7.28 24.53 0.96
N GLY A 390 7.19 25.44 -0.01
CA GLY A 390 6.65 26.78 0.18
C GLY A 390 5.14 26.92 0.07
N VAL A 391 4.48 26.00 -0.64
CA VAL A 391 3.03 26.08 -0.90
C VAL A 391 2.32 24.81 -0.45
N ASN A 392 2.71 23.64 -0.97
CA ASN A 392 1.92 22.41 -0.75
C ASN A 392 1.88 21.95 0.71
N ILE A 393 2.93 22.14 1.51
CA ILE A 393 2.86 21.86 2.96
C ILE A 393 1.69 22.63 3.61
N TYR A 394 1.50 23.91 3.26
CA TYR A 394 0.45 24.74 3.85
C TYR A 394 -0.94 24.37 3.34
N VAL A 395 -1.04 23.90 2.09
CA VAL A 395 -2.29 23.30 1.59
C VAL A 395 -2.65 22.07 2.42
N ILE A 396 -1.69 21.20 2.74
CA ILE A 396 -1.93 20.07 3.65
C ILE A 396 -2.36 20.55 5.04
N PHE A 397 -1.66 21.53 5.60
CA PHE A 397 -2.01 22.07 6.92
C PHE A 397 -3.41 22.67 6.94
N PHE A 398 -3.82 23.36 5.87
CA PHE A 398 -5.17 23.88 5.72
C PHE A 398 -6.24 22.79 5.77
N PHE A 399 -6.03 21.68 5.06
CA PHE A 399 -6.98 20.56 5.03
C PHE A 399 -6.87 19.61 6.22
N SER A 400 -5.78 19.68 6.99
CA SER A 400 -5.52 18.78 8.12
C SER A 400 -6.61 18.84 9.20
N VAL A 401 -7.26 20.00 9.38
CA VAL A 401 -8.33 20.20 10.37
C VAL A 401 -9.63 19.46 10.06
N TYR A 402 -9.77 18.91 8.85
CA TYR A 402 -10.92 18.09 8.46
C TYR A 402 -10.72 16.60 8.74
N ASN A 403 -9.56 16.21 9.26
CA ASN A 403 -9.21 14.80 9.49
C ASN A 403 -9.75 14.31 10.83
N LYS A 404 -11.06 14.14 10.91
CA LYS A 404 -11.80 13.80 12.12
C LYS A 404 -11.87 12.30 12.43
N GLU A 405 -11.25 11.47 11.59
CA GLU A 405 -11.30 10.02 11.74
C GLU A 405 -10.10 9.50 12.52
N ARG A 406 -10.36 8.68 13.54
CA ARG A 406 -9.34 8.00 14.33
C ARG A 406 -8.63 6.94 13.48
N LEU A 407 -7.30 6.89 13.63
CA LEU A 407 -6.45 5.94 12.91
C LEU A 407 -6.00 4.82 13.85
N ASP A 408 -6.19 3.57 13.42
CA ASP A 408 -5.51 2.43 14.04
C ASP A 408 -4.10 2.31 13.46
N LEU A 409 -3.09 2.56 14.29
CA LEU A 409 -1.68 2.53 13.90
C LEU A 409 -1.07 1.11 13.92
N SER A 410 -1.79 0.12 14.46
CA SER A 410 -1.33 -1.26 14.56
C SER A 410 -1.45 -2.03 13.24
N LYS A 411 -2.35 -1.58 12.34
CA LYS A 411 -2.59 -2.18 11.02
C LYS A 411 -1.65 -1.61 9.96
N SER A 412 -1.43 -2.32 8.85
CA SER A 412 -0.75 -1.72 7.69
C SER A 412 -1.61 -0.61 7.09
N ALA A 413 -0.98 0.27 6.31
CA ALA A 413 -1.67 1.24 5.46
C ALA A 413 -2.21 0.59 4.17
N THR A 414 -1.66 -0.54 3.76
CA THR A 414 -2.05 -1.24 2.52
C THR A 414 -3.48 -1.77 2.61
N PHE A 415 -4.33 -1.41 1.64
CA PHE A 415 -5.77 -1.71 1.64
C PHE A 415 -6.53 -1.25 2.90
N ASN A 416 -5.97 -0.31 3.66
CA ASN A 416 -6.60 0.27 4.83
C ASN A 416 -7.09 1.68 4.50
N TRP A 417 -8.40 1.79 4.27
CA TRP A 417 -9.07 3.04 3.90
C TRP A 417 -9.50 3.88 5.10
N GLN A 418 -9.13 3.53 6.34
CA GLN A 418 -9.41 4.35 7.52
C GLN A 418 -8.79 5.74 7.39
N GLY A 419 -9.54 6.81 7.63
CA GLY A 419 -9.05 8.17 7.50
C GLY A 419 -8.94 8.66 6.05
N VAL A 420 -9.26 7.82 5.06
CA VAL A 420 -9.34 8.23 3.66
C VAL A 420 -10.74 8.77 3.40
N GLY A 421 -10.93 10.06 3.69
CA GLY A 421 -12.19 10.77 3.45
C GLY A 421 -12.15 11.65 2.21
N ALA A 422 -13.30 12.22 1.84
CA ALA A 422 -13.42 13.18 0.73
C ALA A 422 -12.44 14.35 0.84
N SER A 423 -12.14 14.81 2.06
CA SER A 423 -11.17 15.88 2.31
C SER A 423 -9.75 15.56 1.80
N LYS A 424 -9.36 14.28 1.73
CA LYS A 424 -8.07 13.84 1.17
C LYS A 424 -8.03 14.03 -0.35
N PHE A 425 -9.09 13.59 -1.03
CA PHE A 425 -9.22 13.75 -2.48
C PHE A 425 -9.30 15.23 -2.87
N VAL A 426 -10.09 16.00 -2.13
CA VAL A 426 -10.19 17.46 -2.33
C VAL A 426 -8.85 18.16 -2.06
N MET A 427 -8.01 17.65 -1.16
CA MET A 427 -6.66 18.17 -0.90
C MET A 427 -5.66 17.83 -2.02
N ILE A 428 -5.79 16.66 -2.66
CA ILE A 428 -4.91 16.26 -3.77
C ILE A 428 -5.09 17.17 -4.99
N LEU A 429 -6.32 17.63 -5.25
CA LEU A 429 -6.61 18.52 -6.37
C LEU A 429 -5.75 19.80 -6.36
N PRO A 430 -5.80 20.69 -5.35
CA PRO A 430 -4.99 21.89 -5.34
C PRO A 430 -3.49 21.58 -5.30
N THR A 431 -3.06 20.52 -4.61
CA THR A 431 -1.62 20.20 -4.53
C THR A 431 -1.01 19.77 -5.86
N MET A 432 -1.78 19.11 -6.72
CA MET A 432 -1.34 18.62 -8.03
C MET A 432 -1.69 19.57 -9.18
N VAL A 433 -2.88 20.19 -9.14
CA VAL A 433 -3.41 21.00 -10.24
C VAL A 433 -2.91 22.44 -10.18
N LEU A 434 -2.75 23.03 -8.99
CA LEU A 434 -2.37 24.44 -8.86
C LEU A 434 -1.05 24.77 -9.57
N PRO A 435 0.03 23.98 -9.46
CA PRO A 435 1.26 24.23 -10.22
C PRO A 435 1.07 24.20 -11.73
N ILE A 436 0.22 23.28 -12.22
CA ILE A 436 -0.07 23.17 -13.66
C ILE A 436 -0.84 24.41 -14.12
N LEU A 437 -1.80 24.90 -13.33
CA LEU A 437 -2.53 26.13 -13.62
C LEU A 437 -1.62 27.36 -13.62
N ILE A 438 -0.64 27.43 -12.70
CA ILE A 438 0.37 28.49 -12.68
C ILE A 438 1.24 28.44 -13.94
N TYR A 439 1.62 27.24 -14.38
CA TYR A 439 2.44 27.05 -15.58
C TYR A 439 1.69 27.32 -16.89
N LEU A 440 0.39 26.96 -16.95
CA LEU A 440 -0.43 26.98 -18.16
C LEU A 440 -0.31 28.26 -19.02
N PRO A 441 -0.46 29.49 -18.46
CA PRO A 441 -0.35 30.71 -19.27
C PRO A 441 1.02 30.85 -19.94
N PHE A 442 2.12 30.49 -19.25
CA PHE A 442 3.47 30.55 -19.81
C PHE A 442 3.70 29.49 -20.88
N GLY A 443 3.11 28.30 -20.71
CA GLY A 443 3.12 27.24 -21.70
C GLY A 443 2.43 27.66 -23.00
N LEU A 444 1.27 28.33 -22.90
CA LEU A 444 0.52 28.83 -24.06
C LEU A 444 1.23 29.99 -24.77
N LEU A 445 2.00 30.80 -24.04
CA LEU A 445 2.80 31.90 -24.56
C LEU A 445 4.17 31.47 -25.13
N GLY A 446 4.47 30.16 -25.17
CA GLY A 446 5.73 29.64 -25.71
C GLY A 446 6.97 29.91 -24.83
N VAL A 447 6.78 30.30 -23.56
CA VAL A 447 7.87 30.61 -22.60
C VAL A 447 7.89 29.65 -21.40
N PRO A 448 8.05 28.33 -21.62
CA PRO A 448 7.84 27.31 -20.60
C PRO A 448 8.80 27.43 -19.40
N TYR A 449 10.04 27.86 -19.62
CA TYR A 449 11.02 28.06 -18.54
C TYR A 449 10.61 29.19 -17.59
N MET A 450 9.94 30.23 -18.08
CA MET A 450 9.38 31.29 -17.22
C MET A 450 8.26 30.75 -16.34
N GLY A 451 7.46 29.81 -16.83
CA GLY A 451 6.45 29.12 -16.03
C GLY A 451 7.08 28.26 -14.92
N VAL A 452 8.17 27.54 -15.22
CA VAL A 452 8.93 26.78 -14.22
C VAL A 452 9.54 27.73 -13.17
N ALA A 453 10.10 28.86 -13.60
CA ALA A 453 10.63 29.89 -12.71
C ALA A 453 9.53 30.51 -11.83
N ALA A 454 8.32 30.72 -12.37
CA ALA A 454 7.18 31.22 -11.60
C ALA A 454 6.75 30.23 -10.49
N ILE A 455 6.71 28.93 -10.79
CA ILE A 455 6.46 27.89 -9.79
C ILE A 455 7.53 27.92 -8.69
N GLY A 456 8.81 27.91 -9.07
CA GLY A 456 9.92 27.98 -8.12
C GLY A 456 9.90 29.26 -7.28
N GLY A 457 9.60 30.39 -7.91
CA GLY A 457 9.48 31.70 -7.27
C GLY A 457 8.36 31.77 -6.25
N LEU A 458 7.16 31.24 -6.56
CA LEU A 458 6.07 31.13 -5.59
C LEU A 458 6.45 30.20 -4.42
N GLY A 459 7.18 29.12 -4.70
CA GLY A 459 7.77 28.27 -3.66
C GLY A 459 8.71 29.04 -2.74
N LEU A 460 9.61 29.84 -3.30
CA LEU A 460 10.53 30.69 -2.53
C LEU A 460 9.80 31.74 -1.70
N LEU A 461 8.80 32.41 -2.27
CA LEU A 461 7.96 33.35 -1.51
C LEU A 461 7.27 32.65 -0.34
N GLY A 462 6.73 31.45 -0.54
CA GLY A 462 6.14 30.66 0.52
C GLY A 462 7.13 30.29 1.65
N ILE A 463 8.39 30.00 1.30
CA ILE A 463 9.47 29.78 2.27
C ILE A 463 9.80 31.07 3.04
N ILE A 464 9.88 32.22 2.35
CA ILE A 464 10.14 33.52 2.98
C ILE A 464 9.03 33.88 3.97
N PHE A 465 7.76 33.68 3.58
CA PHE A 465 6.58 33.92 4.41
C PHE A 465 6.23 32.74 5.34
N GLN A 466 7.17 31.82 5.59
CA GLN A 466 6.94 30.60 6.37
C GLN A 466 6.31 30.90 7.73
N LYS A 467 6.78 31.95 8.43
CA LYS A 467 6.31 32.29 9.77
C LYS A 467 4.83 32.66 9.76
N GLN A 468 4.41 33.50 8.82
CA GLN A 468 3.03 33.97 8.65
C GLN A 468 2.10 32.81 8.25
N LEU A 469 2.52 31.97 7.30
CA LEU A 469 1.74 30.82 6.85
C LEU A 469 1.58 29.75 7.95
N LEU A 470 2.60 29.56 8.80
CA LEU A 470 2.51 28.69 9.98
C LEU A 470 1.57 29.28 11.04
N GLN A 471 1.60 30.59 11.29
CA GLN A 471 0.67 31.24 12.21
C GLN A 471 -0.78 31.13 11.74
N TRP A 472 -1.02 31.32 10.44
CA TRP A 472 -2.34 31.13 9.84
C TRP A 472 -2.84 29.68 10.00
N SER A 473 -1.98 28.70 9.70
CA SER A 473 -2.29 27.27 9.91
C SER A 473 -2.60 26.96 11.38
N ALA A 474 -1.85 27.55 12.30
CA ALA A 474 -2.03 27.39 13.74
C ALA A 474 -3.34 28.01 14.26
N SER A 475 -3.74 29.19 13.75
CA SER A 475 -5.04 29.81 14.09
C SER A 475 -6.19 28.89 13.68
N ARG A 476 -6.16 28.44 12.42
CA ARG A 476 -7.18 27.54 11.87
C ARG A 476 -7.30 26.24 12.66
N PHE A 477 -6.18 25.67 13.08
CA PHE A 477 -6.20 24.49 13.95
C PHE A 477 -6.78 24.80 15.32
N SER A 478 -6.43 25.95 15.91
CA SER A 478 -6.96 26.38 17.21
C SER A 478 -8.49 26.47 17.20
N GLU A 479 -9.07 26.98 16.12
CA GLU A 479 -10.52 27.10 15.91
C GLU A 479 -11.21 25.72 15.76
N ASN A 480 -10.48 24.70 15.27
CA ASN A 480 -11.07 23.41 14.92
C ASN A 480 -10.63 22.24 15.82
N LYS A 481 -9.70 22.46 16.76
CA LYS A 481 -9.12 21.40 17.62
C LYS A 481 -10.17 20.60 18.40
N TYR A 482 -11.22 21.23 18.88
CA TYR A 482 -12.29 20.52 19.61
C TYR A 482 -13.17 19.69 18.68
N LYS A 483 -13.40 20.13 17.44
CA LYS A 483 -14.11 19.33 16.42
C LYS A 483 -13.32 18.08 16.05
N LEU A 484 -11.98 18.18 16.01
CA LEU A 484 -11.09 17.03 15.82
C LEU A 484 -11.17 16.06 17.00
N ALA A 485 -11.06 16.55 18.24
CA ALA A 485 -11.16 15.74 19.45
C ALA A 485 -12.48 14.97 19.52
N THR A 486 -13.61 15.66 19.33
CA THR A 486 -14.93 15.04 19.26
C THR A 486 -15.02 13.99 18.15
N GLY A 487 -14.46 14.29 16.97
CA GLY A 487 -14.37 13.34 15.86
C GLY A 487 -13.63 12.04 16.22
N TYR A 488 -12.49 12.15 16.89
CA TYR A 488 -11.68 11.00 17.31
C TYR A 488 -12.37 10.16 18.39
N ARG A 489 -13.13 10.78 19.30
CA ARG A 489 -13.93 10.08 20.32
C ARG A 489 -15.11 9.32 19.70
N HIS A 490 -15.77 9.87 18.67
CA HIS A 490 -16.91 9.21 18.00
C HIS A 490 -16.51 8.22 16.88
N SER A 491 -15.23 8.05 16.60
CA SER A 491 -14.72 7.09 15.60
C SER A 491 -14.00 5.90 16.24
N SER A 492 -14.01 5.80 17.58
CA SER A 492 -13.47 4.68 18.35
C SER A 492 -14.32 3.42 18.27
#